data_AF-A0A9E2C0Z8-F1
#
_entry.id   AF-A0A9E2C0Z8-F1
#
_cell.length_a   1.000
_cell.length_b   1.000
_cell.length_c   1.000
_cell.angle_alpha   90.00
_cell.angle_beta   90.00
_cell.angle_gamma   90.00
#
_symmetry.space_group_name_H-M   'P 1'
#
loop_
_entity.id
_entity.type
_entity.pdbx_description
1 polymer ?
#
loop_
_entity_poly.entity_id
_entity_poly.type
_entity_poly.pdbx_seq_one_letter_code
_entity_poly.pdbx_strand_id
1 'polypeptide(L)' 'MPILVLDKDDPEKEFEFELEYMLSLTFEQRFAMMEQRMKELNILLEEHGHQKPFEVLKRL' A
#
# COMPACT_ATOMS: atom_id res chain seq x y z
N MET A 1 5.37 3.75 -2.71
CA MET A 1 5.09 4.76 -1.67
C MET A 1 6.41 5.45 -1.41
N PRO A 2 6.53 6.75 -1.68
CA PRO A 2 7.74 7.47 -1.38
C PRO A 2 7.85 7.68 0.12
N ILE A 3 9.08 7.67 0.60
CA ILE A 3 9.42 7.92 2.00
C ILE A 3 10.51 8.98 1.96
N LEU A 4 10.34 10.05 2.74
CA LEU A 4 11.38 11.06 2.89
C LEU A 4 12.48 10.49 3.79
N VAL A 5 13.72 10.46 3.30
CA VAL A 5 14.88 10.05 4.10
C VAL A 5 15.64 11.29 4.51
N LEU A 6 15.80 11.49 5.83
CA LEU A 6 16.51 12.62 6.42
C LEU A 6 17.76 12.13 7.16
N ASP A 7 18.76 13.00 7.29
CA ASP A 7 19.98 12.71 8.08
C ASP A 7 19.67 12.53 9.59
N LYS A 8 18.53 13.05 10.04
CA LYS A 8 17.97 12.88 11.38
C LYS A 8 16.45 12.70 11.26
N ASP A 9 15.91 11.74 11.99
CA ASP A 9 14.47 11.47 12.05
C ASP A 9 13.69 12.74 12.45
N ASP A 10 12.68 13.07 11.66
CA ASP A 10 11.78 14.20 11.89
C ASP A 10 10.37 13.80 11.42
N PRO A 11 9.56 13.20 12.33
CA PRO A 11 8.25 12.67 11.98
C PRO A 11 7.28 13.70 11.42
N GLU A 12 7.41 14.98 11.82
CA GLU A 12 6.55 16.04 11.31
C GLU A 12 6.87 16.33 9.84
N LYS A 13 8.16 16.44 9.49
CA LYS A 13 8.58 16.62 8.10
C LYS A 13 8.26 15.43 7.21
N GLU A 14 8.43 14.22 7.72
CA GLU A 14 8.08 12.99 7.00
C GLU A 14 6.59 12.96 6.70
N PHE A 15 5.75 13.27 7.68
CA PHE A 15 4.30 13.33 7.51
C PHE A 15 3.87 14.42 6.51
N GLU A 16 4.43 15.63 6.60
CA GLU A 16 4.13 16.72 5.67
C GLU A 16 4.47 16.32 4.23
N PHE A 17 5.65 15.74 4.01
CA PHE A 17 6.05 15.24 2.69
C PHE A 17 5.12 14.15 2.17
N GLU A 18 4.77 13.17 2.99
CA GLU A 18 3.86 12.10 2.59
C GLU A 18 2.48 12.65 2.22
N LEU A 19 1.98 13.62 2.99
CA LEU A 19 0.70 14.28 2.73
C LEU A 19 0.73 15.07 1.42
N GLU A 20 1.75 15.90 1.22
CA GLU A 20 1.94 16.67 -0.02
C GLU A 20 2.04 15.76 -1.24
N TYR A 21 2.83 14.67 -1.13
CA TYR A 21 2.93 13.69 -2.20
C TYR A 21 1.57 13.08 -2.52
N MET A 22 0.81 12.63 -1.51
CA MET A 22 -0.50 12.00 -1.72
C MET A 22 -1.53 12.97 -2.34
N LEU A 23 -1.46 14.25 -1.98
CA LEU A 23 -2.28 15.33 -2.55
C LEU A 23 -1.88 15.68 -3.99
N SER A 24 -0.60 15.52 -4.36
CA SER A 24 -0.12 15.78 -5.72
C SER A 24 -0.60 14.74 -6.76
N LEU A 25 -1.08 13.58 -6.31
CA LEU A 25 -1.49 12.49 -7.19
C LEU A 25 -2.90 12.68 -7.77
N THR A 26 -3.09 12.20 -9.00
CA THR A 26 -4.44 12.02 -9.56
C THR A 26 -5.15 10.82 -8.94
N PHE A 27 -6.46 10.71 -9.22
CA PHE A 27 -7.23 9.55 -8.80
C PHE A 27 -6.67 8.25 -9.39
N GLU A 28 -6.33 8.25 -10.68
CA GLU A 28 -5.82 7.10 -11.41
C GLU A 28 -4.48 6.62 -10.83
N GLN A 29 -3.60 7.56 -10.48
CA GLN A 29 -2.32 7.26 -9.86
C GLN A 29 -2.50 6.64 -8.46
N ARG A 30 -3.39 7.20 -7.62
CA ARG A 30 -3.71 6.61 -6.31
C ARG A 30 -4.32 5.22 -6.44
N PHE A 31 -5.20 5.03 -7.43
CA PHE A 31 -5.85 3.75 -7.68
C PHE A 31 -4.83 2.69 -8.12
N ALA A 32 -3.93 3.03 -9.05
CA ALA A 32 -2.86 2.13 -9.49
C ALA A 32 -1.92 1.74 -8.33
N MET A 33 -1.56 2.69 -7.46
CA MET A 33 -0.78 2.41 -6.26
C MET A 33 -1.50 1.44 -5.32
N MET A 34 -2.80 1.63 -5.08
CA MET A 34 -3.61 0.73 -4.27
C MET A 34 -3.64 -0.68 -4.86
N GLU A 35 -3.87 -0.79 -6.18
CA GLU A 35 -3.91 -2.09 -6.87
C GLU A 35 -2.57 -2.83 -6.75
N GLN A 36 -1.45 -2.11 -6.90
CA GLN A 36 -0.12 -2.69 -6.71
C GLN A 36 0.07 -3.19 -5.27
N ARG A 37 -0.31 -2.40 -4.26
CA ARG A 37 -0.24 -2.81 -2.85
C ARG A 37 -1.08 -4.04 -2.55
N MET A 38 -2.28 -4.14 -3.14
CA MET A 38 -3.12 -5.32 -3.00
C MET A 38 -2.45 -6.57 -3.58
N LYS A 39 -1.78 -6.46 -4.74
CA LYS A 39 -1.02 -7.57 -5.33
C LYS A 39 0.12 -8.02 -4.42
N GLU A 40 0.91 -7.06 -3.91
CA GLU A 40 2.01 -7.33 -2.96
C GLU A 40 1.50 -8.05 -1.69
N LEU A 41 0.38 -7.58 -1.13
CA LEU A 41 -0.24 -8.20 0.04
C LEU A 41 -0.75 -9.61 -0.24
N ASN A 42 -1.39 -9.83 -1.39
CA ASN A 42 -1.88 -11.16 -1.76
C ASN A 42 -0.73 -12.16 -1.89
N ILE A 43 0.38 -11.76 -2.51
CA ILE A 43 1.60 -12.60 -2.60
C ILE A 43 2.11 -12.93 -1.20
N LEU A 44 2.21 -11.93 -0.32
CA LEU A 44 2.69 -12.16 1.05
C LEU A 44 1.77 -13.09 1.84
N LEU A 45 0.45 -12.98 1.66
CA LEU A 45 -0.53 -13.87 2.28
C LEU A 45 -0.46 -15.30 1.72
N GLU A 46 -0.18 -15.47 0.43
CA GLU A 46 0.08 -16.77 -0.18
C GLU A 46 1.34 -17.42 0.40
N GLU A 47 2.45 -16.67 0.45
CA GLU A 47 3.74 -17.13 0.96
C GLU A 47 3.67 -17.58 2.43
N HIS A 48 2.87 -16.90 3.25
CA HIS A 48 2.71 -17.21 4.67
C HIS A 48 1.56 -18.17 4.97
N GLY A 49 0.95 -18.78 3.95
CA GLY A 49 -0.13 -19.78 4.11
C GLY A 49 -1.44 -19.22 4.68
N HIS A 50 -1.65 -17.91 4.57
CA HIS A 50 -2.87 -17.23 5.03
C HIS A 50 -3.98 -17.23 3.98
N GLN A 51 -3.70 -17.57 2.73
CA GLN A 51 -4.75 -17.94 1.79
C GLN A 51 -5.37 -19.27 2.24
N LYS A 52 -6.56 -19.22 2.85
CA LYS A 52 -7.44 -20.39 2.98
C LYS A 52 -8.12 -20.63 1.63
N PRO A 53 -7.78 -21.68 0.86
CA PRO A 53 -8.34 -21.89 -0.48
C PRO A 53 -9.84 -22.28 -0.47
N PHE A 54 -10.42 -22.51 0.71
CA PHE A 54 -11.71 -23.19 0.86
C PHE A 54 -12.83 -22.33 1.51
N GLU A 55 -12.56 -21.11 1.99
CA GLU A 55 -13.59 -20.26 2.62
C GLU A 55 -14.26 -19.27 1.64
N VAL A 56 -13.72 -19.08 0.43
CA VAL A 56 -14.32 -18.22 -0.62
C VAL A 56 -14.95 -19.06 -1.73
N LEU A 57 -15.72 -20.08 -1.38
CA LEU A 57 -16.84 -20.50 -2.22
C LEU A 57 -18.02 -19.58 -1.89
N LYS A 58 -18.06 -18.37 -2.49
CA LYS A 58 -19.35 -17.67 -2.60
C LYS A 58 -20.22 -18.56 -3.47
N ARG A 59 -21.24 -19.19 -2.85
CA ARG A 59 -22.30 -19.87 -3.58
C ARG A 59 -22.88 -18.88 -4.59
N LEU A 60 -23.10 -19.41 -5.80
CA LEU A 60 -23.77 -18.79 -6.95
C LEU A 60 -24.98 -17.94 -6.55
#